data_AF-A0A5C7GYH2-F1
#
_entry.id   AF-A0A5C7GYH2-F1
#
_cell.length_a   1.000
_cell.length_b   1.000
_cell.length_c   1.000
_cell.angle_alpha   90.00
_cell.angle_beta   90.00
_cell.angle_gamma   90.00
#
_symmetry.space_group_name_H-M   'P 1'
#
loop_
_entity.id
_entity.type
_entity.pdbx_description
1 polymer ?
#
loop_
_entity_poly.entity_id
_entity_poly.type
_entity_poly.pdbx_seq_one_letter_code
_entity_poly.pdbx_strand_id
1 'polypeptide(L)'
;MKVTVVSRSGREVIKGGLELNDSATVAEMQEAIHKRTKKFYPSRQRLTLPLPPGSKERPIVLNYKKSLKEYCDGNSGNLTVVFKDLGPQVSYRTLFFFEYIGPLLLYPVFYYFPVYQFLGYKGERVIHPVQTYALYYWCFHYFKRIMETFFVHRFSHATSPVSNVFRNCAYYWTFGAYIAYYVNHPLYTPVSDLQMKIGFAFGVLCQISNFYCHILLKNLRSPDGTGGYQIPRGFLFNIVTCANYTTEIYQWLGFNIATQTVAGYIFLAVAFFIMTNWALAKHRRLKKVTSKLSIRWKGWKAQVSTPMDNPTAIPVEVIGKASTCWFSFGFNDSISRLLEVHSL
;
A
#
# COMPACT_ATOMS: atom_id res chain seq x y z
N MET A 1 28.91 -6.84 22.69
CA MET A 1 27.61 -7.50 22.87
C MET A 1 27.54 -8.80 22.08
N LYS A 2 27.09 -9.89 22.71
CA LYS A 2 26.85 -11.19 22.05
C LYS A 2 25.39 -11.30 21.64
N VAL A 3 25.13 -11.60 20.38
CA VAL A 3 23.80 -11.69 19.80
C VAL A 3 23.52 -13.12 19.36
N THR A 4 22.53 -13.76 19.96
CA THR A 4 22.09 -15.11 19.60
C THR A 4 20.97 -15.00 18.58
N VAL A 5 21.19 -15.54 17.38
CA VAL A 5 20.21 -15.51 16.28
C VAL A 5 19.52 -16.87 16.18
N VAL A 6 18.26 -16.93 16.60
CA VAL A 6 17.47 -18.17 16.63
C VAL A 6 16.34 -18.15 15.60
N SER A 7 15.94 -19.31 15.10
CA SER A 7 14.74 -19.47 14.28
C SER A 7 13.49 -19.42 15.17
N ARG A 8 12.31 -19.39 14.56
CA ARG A 8 11.03 -19.55 15.29
C ARG A 8 10.90 -20.87 16.05
N SER A 9 11.64 -21.91 15.65
CA SER A 9 11.67 -23.20 16.32
C SER A 9 12.74 -23.28 17.42
N GLY A 10 13.39 -22.15 17.75
CA GLY A 10 14.48 -22.08 18.73
C GLY A 10 15.83 -22.58 18.21
N ARG A 11 15.93 -22.97 16.93
CA ARG A 11 17.18 -23.47 16.34
C ARG A 11 18.13 -22.31 16.04
N GLU A 12 19.39 -22.40 16.44
CA GLU A 12 20.40 -21.41 16.07
C GLU A 12 20.55 -21.34 14.54
N VAL A 13 20.35 -20.14 13.99
CA VAL A 13 20.55 -19.87 12.56
C VAL A 13 22.03 -19.61 12.27
N ILE A 14 22.74 -19.03 13.22
CA ILE A 14 24.19 -18.84 13.20
C ILE A 14 24.78 -19.54 14.41
N LYS A 15 25.54 -20.61 14.18
CA LYS A 15 26.23 -21.35 15.22
C LYS A 15 27.22 -20.43 15.95
N GLY A 16 27.13 -20.36 17.27
CA GLY A 16 28.02 -19.54 18.11
C GLY A 16 27.62 -18.07 18.24
N GLY A 17 26.51 -17.65 17.63
CA GLY A 17 26.03 -16.26 17.69
C GLY A 17 26.92 -15.26 16.94
N LEU A 18 26.67 -13.97 17.15
CA LEU A 18 27.43 -12.86 16.59
C LEU A 18 27.98 -12.00 17.72
N GLU A 19 29.27 -11.67 17.66
CA GLU A 19 29.86 -10.66 18.53
C GLU A 19 29.89 -9.34 17.77
N LEU A 20 29.19 -8.34 18.32
CA LEU A 20 29.07 -7.00 17.75
C LEU A 20 29.47 -5.97 18.79
N ASN A 21 29.96 -4.82 18.31
CA ASN A 21 30.24 -3.68 19.16
C ASN A 21 28.97 -3.21 19.88
N ASP A 22 29.15 -2.65 21.06
CA ASP A 22 28.02 -2.24 21.91
C ASP A 22 27.25 -1.04 21.33
N SER A 23 27.84 -0.28 20.41
CA SER A 23 27.17 0.80 19.66
C SER A 23 26.56 0.33 18.33
N ALA A 24 26.67 -0.95 17.98
CA ALA A 24 26.26 -1.43 16.67
C ALA A 24 24.75 -1.27 16.44
N THR A 25 24.41 -1.04 15.18
CA THR A 25 23.04 -0.89 14.70
C THR A 25 22.46 -2.23 14.24
N VAL A 26 21.14 -2.28 14.12
CA VAL A 26 20.45 -3.45 13.53
C VAL A 26 20.90 -3.70 12.09
N ALA A 27 21.22 -2.67 11.31
CA ALA A 27 21.74 -2.80 9.96
C ALA A 27 23.10 -3.52 9.92
N GLU A 28 24.02 -3.15 10.82
CA GLU A 28 25.33 -3.80 10.95
C GLU A 28 25.19 -5.27 11.38
N MET A 29 24.23 -5.57 12.24
CA MET A 29 23.88 -6.95 12.59
C MET A 29 23.39 -7.73 11.37
N GLN A 30 22.51 -7.16 10.54
CA GLN A 30 22.04 -7.80 9.31
C GLN A 30 23.19 -8.07 8.32
N GLU A 31 24.12 -7.13 8.20
CA GLU A 31 25.33 -7.32 7.39
C GLU A 31 26.25 -8.41 7.95
N ALA A 32 26.41 -8.49 9.28
CA ALA A 32 27.18 -9.55 9.91
C ALA A 32 26.55 -10.94 9.67
N ILE A 33 25.22 -11.04 9.72
CA ILE A 33 24.47 -12.25 9.35
C ILE A 33 24.75 -12.61 7.88
N HIS A 34 24.72 -11.64 6.98
CA HIS A 34 24.97 -11.85 5.56
C HIS A 34 26.42 -12.29 5.27
N LYS A 35 27.40 -11.72 5.97
CA LYS A 35 28.82 -12.13 5.87
C LYS A 35 29.01 -13.60 6.25
N ARG A 36 28.37 -14.06 7.33
CA ARG A 36 28.39 -15.46 7.76
C ARG A 36 27.59 -16.37 6.82
N THR A 37 26.45 -15.89 6.31
CA THR A 37 25.55 -16.67 5.46
C THR A 37 25.11 -15.86 4.23
N LYS A 38 25.86 -15.99 3.13
CA LYS A 38 25.66 -15.19 1.91
C LYS A 38 24.25 -15.28 1.30
N LYS A 39 23.52 -16.37 1.55
CA LYS A 39 22.12 -16.55 1.14
C LYS A 39 21.17 -15.49 1.74
N PHE A 40 21.45 -15.00 2.93
CA PHE A 40 20.57 -14.10 3.69
C PHE A 40 21.07 -12.67 3.60
N TYR A 41 20.86 -12.02 2.46
CA TYR A 41 21.12 -10.59 2.31
C TYR A 41 20.16 -9.74 3.18
N PRO A 42 20.54 -8.52 3.61
CA PRO A 42 19.83 -7.78 4.66
C PRO A 42 18.32 -7.64 4.48
N SER A 43 17.84 -7.31 3.28
CA SER A 43 16.40 -7.12 3.03
C SER A 43 15.58 -8.41 3.10
N ARG A 44 16.21 -9.59 2.95
CA ARG A 44 15.57 -10.90 3.15
C ARG A 44 15.39 -11.26 4.62
N GLN A 45 16.07 -10.55 5.53
CA GLN A 45 16.08 -10.85 6.96
C GLN A 45 14.99 -10.06 7.68
N ARG A 46 14.09 -10.75 8.38
CA ARG A 46 13.20 -10.13 9.37
C ARG A 46 13.62 -10.56 10.77
N LEU A 47 14.01 -9.58 11.57
CA LEU A 47 14.48 -9.79 12.94
C LEU A 47 13.45 -9.25 13.92
N THR A 48 13.08 -10.07 14.89
CA THR A 48 12.09 -9.73 15.92
C THR A 48 12.59 -10.13 17.30
N LEU A 49 12.13 -9.43 18.33
CA LEU A 49 12.33 -9.87 19.71
C LEU A 49 11.57 -11.18 19.99
N PRO A 50 12.10 -12.06 20.86
CA PRO A 50 11.41 -13.26 21.28
C PRO A 50 10.12 -12.89 22.02
N LEU A 51 9.06 -13.63 21.75
CA LEU A 51 7.80 -13.50 22.48
C LEU A 51 7.73 -14.56 23.58
N PRO A 52 7.18 -14.24 24.77
CA PRO A 52 6.88 -15.24 25.77
C PRO A 52 5.93 -16.31 25.19
N PRO A 53 6.15 -17.61 25.51
CA PRO A 53 5.25 -18.69 25.10
C PRO A 53 3.80 -18.37 25.53
N GLY A 54 2.85 -18.45 24.59
CA GLY A 54 1.43 -18.21 24.87
C GLY A 54 0.95 -16.76 24.77
N SER A 55 1.84 -15.78 24.53
CA SER A 55 1.43 -14.39 24.32
C SER A 55 0.72 -14.19 22.96
N LYS A 56 -0.43 -13.50 22.96
CA LYS A 56 -1.17 -13.11 21.73
C LYS A 56 -0.63 -11.80 21.11
N GLU A 57 0.46 -11.27 21.65
CA GLU A 57 1.02 -9.99 21.21
C GLU A 57 1.80 -10.13 19.90
N ARG A 58 1.88 -9.02 19.14
CA ARG A 58 2.64 -9.01 17.88
C ARG A 58 4.12 -8.85 18.20
N PRO A 59 5.01 -9.65 17.59
CA PRO A 59 6.44 -9.56 17.86
C PRO A 59 6.98 -8.20 17.39
N ILE A 60 7.75 -7.56 18.25
CA ILE A 60 8.37 -6.26 17.97
C ILE A 60 9.44 -6.48 16.90
N VAL A 61 9.30 -5.79 15.77
CA VAL A 61 10.26 -5.81 14.66
C VAL A 61 11.38 -4.82 14.96
N LEU A 62 12.61 -5.27 14.82
CA LEU A 62 13.78 -4.42 15.00
C LEU A 62 13.90 -3.40 13.86
N ASN A 63 14.16 -2.14 14.19
CA ASN A 63 14.34 -1.07 13.22
C ASN A 63 15.82 -1.01 12.81
N TYR A 64 16.08 -1.06 11.51
CA TYR A 64 17.42 -1.05 10.93
C TYR A 64 18.30 0.13 11.39
N LYS A 65 17.72 1.32 11.66
CA LYS A 65 18.45 2.52 12.11
C LYS A 65 18.74 2.55 13.61
N LYS A 66 18.04 1.76 14.42
CA LYS A 66 18.15 1.82 15.88
C LYS A 66 19.38 1.07 16.37
N SER A 67 19.95 1.54 17.47
CA SER A 67 21.05 0.84 18.13
C SER A 67 20.54 -0.43 18.80
N LEU A 68 21.35 -1.49 18.82
CA LEU A 68 21.02 -2.74 19.51
C LEU A 68 20.78 -2.53 21.01
N LYS A 69 21.43 -1.52 21.62
CA LYS A 69 21.22 -1.14 23.03
C LYS A 69 19.80 -0.73 23.36
N GLU A 70 19.06 -0.14 22.41
CA GLU A 70 17.67 0.25 22.63
C GLU A 70 16.74 -0.96 22.82
N TYR A 71 17.21 -2.15 22.47
CA TYR A 71 16.47 -3.41 22.55
C TYR A 71 16.99 -4.33 23.66
N CYS A 72 18.01 -3.91 24.41
CA CYS A 72 18.52 -4.65 25.55
C CYS A 72 17.94 -4.12 26.85
N ASP A 73 17.40 -5.01 27.68
CA ASP A 73 17.01 -4.68 29.04
C ASP A 73 18.27 -4.54 29.90
N GLY A 74 18.77 -3.30 30.00
CA GLY A 74 19.48 -2.71 31.14
C GLY A 74 20.79 -3.31 31.67
N ASN A 75 21.12 -4.59 31.46
CA ASN A 75 22.34 -5.20 32.02
C ASN A 75 22.78 -6.54 31.43
N SER A 76 22.15 -7.03 30.36
CA SER A 76 22.55 -8.27 29.71
C SER A 76 23.40 -7.98 28.47
N GLY A 77 24.68 -8.33 28.50
CA GLY A 77 25.56 -8.32 27.31
C GLY A 77 25.13 -9.30 26.20
N ASN A 78 24.00 -9.99 26.38
CA ASN A 78 23.42 -10.99 25.50
C ASN A 78 22.05 -10.53 24.97
N LEU A 79 21.90 -10.46 23.64
CA LEU A 79 20.63 -10.16 22.97
C LEU A 79 20.18 -11.38 22.16
N THR A 80 18.99 -11.90 22.42
CA THR A 80 18.40 -12.98 21.60
C THR A 80 17.45 -12.38 20.57
N VAL A 81 17.66 -12.70 19.30
CA VAL A 81 16.80 -12.24 18.19
C VAL A 81 16.25 -13.42 17.40
N VAL A 82 14.97 -13.35 17.06
CA VAL A 82 14.30 -14.34 16.22
C VAL A 82 14.43 -13.93 14.77
N PHE A 83 15.09 -14.78 13.99
CA PHE A 83 15.26 -14.65 12.55
C PHE A 83 14.12 -15.33 11.79
N LYS A 84 13.56 -14.59 10.83
CA LYS A 84 12.65 -15.11 9.82
C LYS A 84 13.17 -14.77 8.43
N ASP A 85 13.31 -15.80 7.61
CA ASP A 85 13.54 -15.66 6.17
C ASP A 85 12.26 -15.19 5.47
N LEU A 86 12.33 -14.05 4.77
CA LEU A 86 11.23 -13.51 3.96
C LEU A 86 11.22 -14.05 2.51
N GLY A 87 12.25 -14.78 2.09
CA GLY A 87 12.46 -15.20 0.71
C GLY A 87 13.00 -14.08 -0.18
N PRO A 88 13.13 -14.30 -1.50
CA PRO A 88 13.57 -13.28 -2.45
C PRO A 88 12.70 -12.02 -2.37
N GLN A 89 13.36 -10.89 -2.17
CA GLN A 89 12.78 -9.56 -2.04
C GLN A 89 13.14 -8.67 -3.22
N VAL A 90 12.22 -7.78 -3.59
CA VAL A 90 12.36 -6.78 -4.64
C VAL A 90 11.93 -5.41 -4.11
N SER A 91 12.47 -4.32 -4.69
CA SER A 91 12.04 -2.97 -4.32
C SER A 91 10.58 -2.72 -4.68
N TYR A 92 9.88 -1.88 -3.90
CA TYR A 92 8.50 -1.51 -4.23
C TYR A 92 8.38 -0.74 -5.53
N ARG A 93 9.37 0.09 -5.87
CA ARG A 93 9.40 0.81 -7.15
C ARG A 93 9.35 -0.16 -8.32
N THR A 94 10.15 -1.23 -8.26
CA THR A 94 10.17 -2.28 -9.29
C THR A 94 8.85 -3.06 -9.32
N LEU A 95 8.28 -3.41 -8.16
CA LEU A 95 7.00 -4.12 -8.09
C LEU A 95 5.89 -3.31 -8.78
N PHE A 96 5.74 -2.03 -8.41
CA PHE A 96 4.70 -1.16 -8.97
C PHE A 96 4.93 -0.83 -10.44
N PHE A 97 6.19 -0.72 -10.87
CA PHE A 97 6.52 -0.56 -12.28
C PHE A 97 5.99 -1.74 -13.12
N PHE A 98 6.30 -2.97 -12.73
CA PHE A 98 5.83 -4.16 -13.46
C PHE A 98 4.31 -4.36 -13.35
N GLU A 99 3.73 -4.00 -12.21
CA GLU A 99 2.28 -3.98 -12.01
C GLU A 99 1.57 -3.09 -13.04
N TYR A 100 2.09 -1.87 -13.26
CA TYR A 100 1.45 -0.84 -14.11
C TYR A 100 1.86 -0.87 -15.59
N ILE A 101 3.06 -1.38 -15.92
CA ILE A 101 3.51 -1.43 -17.32
C ILE A 101 2.66 -2.38 -18.17
N GLY A 102 2.16 -3.47 -17.59
CA GLY A 102 1.31 -4.43 -18.32
C GLY A 102 0.06 -3.78 -18.88
N PRO A 103 -0.83 -3.21 -18.05
CA PRO A 103 -2.03 -2.52 -18.54
C PRO A 103 -1.73 -1.36 -19.51
N LEU A 104 -0.59 -0.69 -19.34
CA LEU A 104 -0.15 0.38 -20.24
C LEU A 104 0.20 -0.15 -21.64
N LEU A 105 0.83 -1.32 -21.74
CA LEU A 105 1.23 -1.92 -23.02
C LEU A 105 0.12 -2.79 -23.65
N LEU A 106 -0.60 -3.55 -22.83
CA LEU A 106 -1.64 -4.47 -23.29
C LEU A 106 -2.83 -3.74 -23.90
N TYR A 107 -3.25 -2.60 -23.33
CA TYR A 107 -4.42 -1.90 -23.85
C TYR A 107 -4.22 -1.41 -25.31
N PRO A 108 -3.11 -0.73 -25.67
CA PRO A 108 -2.78 -0.42 -27.06
C PRO A 108 -2.73 -1.64 -27.98
N VAL A 109 -2.36 -2.83 -27.49
CA VAL A 109 -2.35 -4.04 -28.32
C VAL A 109 -3.76 -4.37 -28.83
N PHE A 110 -4.78 -4.32 -27.98
CA PHE A 110 -6.17 -4.52 -28.40
C PHE A 110 -6.69 -3.39 -29.31
N TYR A 111 -6.17 -2.16 -29.16
CA TYR A 111 -6.59 -1.03 -29.98
C TYR A 111 -5.97 -1.04 -31.38
N TYR A 112 -4.64 -1.21 -31.50
CA TYR A 112 -3.92 -1.04 -32.77
C TYR A 112 -3.74 -2.34 -33.56
N PHE A 113 -3.61 -3.49 -32.89
CA PHE A 113 -3.34 -4.75 -33.57
C PHE A 113 -4.63 -5.51 -33.89
N PRO A 114 -4.65 -6.36 -34.94
CA PRO A 114 -5.81 -7.13 -35.35
C PRO A 114 -6.08 -8.34 -34.43
N VAL A 115 -6.02 -8.15 -33.10
CA VAL A 115 -6.22 -9.21 -32.10
C VAL A 115 -7.52 -9.96 -32.34
N TYR A 116 -8.60 -9.25 -32.67
CA TYR A 116 -9.91 -9.85 -32.91
C TYR A 116 -9.96 -10.72 -34.17
N GLN A 117 -9.14 -10.44 -35.20
CA GLN A 117 -9.05 -11.30 -36.38
C GLN A 117 -8.41 -12.65 -36.02
N PHE A 118 -7.35 -12.63 -35.20
CA PHE A 118 -6.75 -13.86 -34.68
C PHE A 118 -7.71 -14.65 -33.77
N LEU A 119 -8.66 -13.97 -33.12
CA LEU A 119 -9.73 -14.60 -32.32
C LEU A 119 -10.95 -15.03 -33.16
N GLY A 120 -10.87 -14.96 -34.50
CA GLY A 120 -11.89 -15.48 -35.41
C GLY A 120 -12.91 -14.45 -35.91
N TYR A 121 -12.75 -13.17 -35.58
CA TYR A 121 -13.62 -12.11 -36.10
C TYR A 121 -13.20 -11.67 -37.50
N LYS A 122 -14.02 -11.97 -38.51
CA LYS A 122 -13.72 -11.70 -39.93
C LYS A 122 -14.27 -10.36 -40.45
N GLY A 123 -14.99 -9.60 -39.62
CA GLY A 123 -15.59 -8.33 -40.02
C GLY A 123 -14.60 -7.16 -39.96
N GLU A 124 -14.90 -6.10 -40.71
CA GLU A 124 -14.20 -4.82 -40.58
C GLU A 124 -14.47 -4.21 -39.20
N ARG A 125 -13.42 -3.65 -38.58
CA ARG A 125 -13.50 -3.00 -37.27
C ARG A 125 -13.59 -1.50 -37.47
N VAL A 126 -14.76 -0.94 -37.18
CA VAL A 126 -14.95 0.50 -37.08
C VAL A 126 -14.50 0.96 -35.70
N ILE A 127 -13.67 2.00 -35.65
CA ILE A 127 -13.20 2.59 -34.38
C ILE A 127 -14.07 3.80 -34.06
N HIS A 128 -14.75 3.75 -32.92
CA HIS A 128 -15.55 4.86 -32.41
C HIS A 128 -14.71 5.83 -31.57
N PRO A 129 -15.05 7.14 -31.53
CA PRO A 129 -14.32 8.13 -30.74
C PRO A 129 -14.15 7.74 -29.26
N VAL A 130 -15.17 7.10 -28.66
CA VAL A 130 -15.12 6.60 -27.27
C VAL A 130 -13.92 5.68 -27.05
N GLN A 131 -13.61 4.79 -28.02
CA GLN A 131 -12.51 3.83 -27.91
C GLN A 131 -11.16 4.56 -27.96
N THR A 132 -11.02 5.57 -28.82
CA THR A 132 -9.81 6.39 -28.90
C THR A 132 -9.61 7.21 -27.62
N TYR A 133 -10.66 7.83 -27.08
CA TYR A 133 -10.56 8.54 -25.81
C TYR A 133 -10.30 7.61 -24.63
N ALA A 134 -10.89 6.40 -24.64
CA ALA A 134 -10.63 5.39 -23.62
C ALA A 134 -9.16 4.94 -23.64
N LEU A 135 -8.57 4.74 -24.82
CA LEU A 135 -7.15 4.47 -24.99
C LEU A 135 -6.29 5.57 -24.35
N TYR A 136 -6.53 6.83 -24.70
CA TYR A 136 -5.74 7.95 -24.15
C TYR A 136 -5.92 8.08 -22.64
N TYR A 137 -7.15 8.00 -22.15
CA TYR A 137 -7.45 8.04 -20.72
C TYR A 137 -6.74 6.92 -19.95
N TRP A 138 -6.81 5.68 -20.47
CA TRP A 138 -6.21 4.51 -19.87
C TRP A 138 -4.68 4.59 -19.86
N CYS A 139 -4.07 4.95 -21.00
CA CYS A 139 -2.63 5.09 -21.10
C CYS A 139 -2.13 6.22 -20.20
N PHE A 140 -2.81 7.36 -20.17
CA PHE A 140 -2.49 8.46 -19.27
C PHE A 140 -2.60 8.03 -17.80
N HIS A 141 -3.62 7.26 -17.43
CA HIS A 141 -3.75 6.70 -16.09
C HIS A 141 -2.51 5.90 -15.68
N TYR A 142 -2.18 4.85 -16.42
CA TYR A 142 -1.08 3.97 -16.03
C TYR A 142 0.28 4.64 -16.18
N PHE A 143 0.46 5.52 -17.17
CA PHE A 143 1.66 6.36 -17.27
C PHE A 143 1.81 7.24 -16.02
N LYS A 144 0.75 7.95 -15.60
CA LYS A 144 0.75 8.74 -14.36
C LYS A 144 1.13 7.89 -13.16
N ARG A 145 0.55 6.68 -13.00
CA ARG A 145 0.86 5.76 -11.89
C ARG A 145 2.33 5.33 -11.87
N ILE A 146 2.92 5.09 -13.03
CA ILE A 146 4.35 4.78 -13.17
C ILE A 146 5.20 5.99 -12.76
N MET A 147 4.88 7.19 -13.25
CA MET A 147 5.60 8.42 -12.89
C MET A 147 5.46 8.73 -11.39
N GLU A 148 4.27 8.59 -10.81
CA GLU A 148 4.04 8.73 -9.37
C GLU A 148 4.91 7.76 -8.56
N THR A 149 5.06 6.51 -9.03
CA THR A 149 5.87 5.48 -8.37
C THR A 149 7.35 5.88 -8.27
N PHE A 150 7.91 6.49 -9.31
CA PHE A 150 9.32 6.89 -9.32
C PHE A 150 9.57 8.26 -8.66
N PHE A 151 8.69 9.23 -8.88
CA PHE A 151 8.95 10.64 -8.55
C PHE A 151 8.15 11.19 -7.35
N VAL A 152 7.02 10.54 -7.00
CA VAL A 152 6.11 11.04 -5.96
C VAL A 152 6.11 10.14 -4.72
N HIS A 153 5.93 8.83 -4.89
CA HIS A 153 5.74 7.91 -3.78
C HIS A 153 6.98 7.76 -2.89
N ARG A 154 6.75 7.87 -1.56
CA ARG A 154 7.72 7.60 -0.50
C ARG A 154 7.26 6.39 0.31
N PHE A 155 7.79 5.22 -0.02
CA PHE A 155 7.42 3.95 0.61
C PHE A 155 7.98 3.83 2.04
N SER A 156 7.20 3.29 2.98
CA SER A 156 7.67 3.07 4.36
C SER A 156 8.50 1.79 4.52
N HIS A 157 8.23 0.80 3.68
CA HIS A 157 9.02 -0.43 3.60
C HIS A 157 9.92 -0.35 2.37
N ALA A 158 11.13 -0.91 2.47
CA ALA A 158 12.09 -0.88 1.36
C ALA A 158 11.77 -1.95 0.30
N THR A 159 11.26 -3.11 0.71
CA THR A 159 11.12 -4.28 -0.19
C THR A 159 9.87 -5.13 0.07
N SER A 160 9.49 -5.91 -0.96
CA SER A 160 8.37 -6.84 -1.02
C SER A 160 8.84 -8.23 -1.48
N PRO A 161 8.18 -9.32 -1.07
CA PRO A 161 8.41 -10.63 -1.66
C PRO A 161 8.14 -10.67 -3.17
N VAL A 162 9.02 -11.34 -3.93
CA VAL A 162 8.90 -11.46 -5.40
C VAL A 162 7.58 -12.12 -5.83
N SER A 163 7.04 -13.06 -5.05
CA SER A 163 5.73 -13.68 -5.31
C SER A 163 4.60 -12.66 -5.44
N ASN A 164 4.71 -11.51 -4.77
CA ASN A 164 3.72 -10.45 -4.84
C ASN A 164 3.74 -9.74 -6.20
N VAL A 165 4.89 -9.65 -6.86
CA VAL A 165 4.99 -9.08 -8.21
C VAL A 165 4.13 -9.88 -9.17
N PHE A 166 4.28 -11.22 -9.18
CA PHE A 166 3.50 -12.08 -10.06
C PHE A 166 2.00 -12.01 -9.79
N ARG A 167 1.59 -12.01 -8.51
CA ARG A 167 0.16 -11.89 -8.13
C ARG A 167 -0.43 -10.56 -8.59
N ASN A 168 0.29 -9.46 -8.36
CA ASN A 168 -0.16 -8.13 -8.74
C ASN A 168 -0.19 -7.98 -10.26
N CYS A 169 0.85 -8.42 -10.97
CA CYS A 169 0.86 -8.42 -12.43
C CYS A 169 -0.30 -9.24 -12.99
N ALA A 170 -0.51 -10.47 -12.51
CA ALA A 170 -1.63 -11.29 -12.94
C ALA A 170 -2.98 -10.57 -12.76
N TYR A 171 -3.21 -9.94 -11.60
CA TYR A 171 -4.43 -9.17 -11.35
C TYR A 171 -4.57 -7.99 -12.33
N TYR A 172 -3.59 -7.07 -12.34
CA TYR A 172 -3.68 -5.84 -13.13
C TYR A 172 -3.69 -6.10 -14.63
N TRP A 173 -2.85 -7.02 -15.11
CA TRP A 173 -2.72 -7.32 -16.54
C TRP A 173 -3.96 -8.04 -17.05
N THR A 174 -4.54 -8.96 -16.27
CA THR A 174 -5.78 -9.65 -16.66
C THR A 174 -6.95 -8.68 -16.70
N PHE A 175 -7.14 -7.83 -15.68
CA PHE A 175 -8.18 -6.80 -15.74
C PHE A 175 -7.92 -5.80 -16.86
N GLY A 176 -6.67 -5.42 -17.09
CA GLY A 176 -6.33 -4.52 -18.20
C GLY A 176 -6.66 -5.10 -19.56
N ALA A 177 -6.30 -6.36 -19.80
CA ALA A 177 -6.67 -7.08 -21.02
C ALA A 177 -8.20 -7.27 -21.13
N TYR A 178 -8.88 -7.59 -20.03
CA TYR A 178 -10.33 -7.75 -19.99
C TYR A 178 -11.06 -6.46 -20.38
N ILE A 179 -10.71 -5.31 -19.77
CA ILE A 179 -11.30 -4.02 -20.15
C ILE A 179 -10.95 -3.65 -21.59
N ALA A 180 -9.68 -3.78 -21.97
CA ALA A 180 -9.22 -3.47 -23.32
C ALA A 180 -9.97 -4.29 -24.38
N TYR A 181 -10.18 -5.58 -24.11
CA TYR A 181 -10.91 -6.48 -25.00
C TYR A 181 -12.33 -6.01 -25.25
N TYR A 182 -13.11 -5.70 -24.21
CA TYR A 182 -14.52 -5.33 -24.37
C TYR A 182 -14.71 -3.91 -24.91
N VAL A 183 -13.89 -2.95 -24.48
CA VAL A 183 -14.00 -1.57 -24.99
C VAL A 183 -13.59 -1.50 -26.45
N ASN A 184 -12.57 -2.25 -26.88
CA ASN A 184 -12.07 -2.21 -28.26
C ASN A 184 -12.73 -3.24 -29.18
N HIS A 185 -13.69 -4.03 -28.67
CA HIS A 185 -14.33 -5.09 -29.43
C HIS A 185 -15.02 -4.54 -30.69
N PRO A 186 -14.99 -5.23 -31.83
CA PRO A 186 -15.67 -4.79 -33.06
C PRO A 186 -17.18 -4.60 -32.92
N LEU A 187 -17.81 -5.31 -31.98
CA LEU A 187 -19.24 -5.20 -31.65
C LEU A 187 -19.55 -4.18 -30.53
N TYR A 188 -18.56 -3.37 -30.14
CA TYR A 188 -18.76 -2.35 -29.11
C TYR A 188 -19.72 -1.26 -29.60
N THR A 189 -20.79 -1.02 -28.86
CA THR A 189 -21.76 0.05 -29.13
C THR A 189 -21.44 1.27 -28.27
N PRO A 190 -21.09 2.43 -28.86
CA PRO A 190 -20.74 3.63 -28.10
C PRO A 190 -21.98 4.26 -27.45
N VAL A 191 -21.73 5.00 -26.38
CA VAL A 191 -22.73 5.87 -25.74
C VAL A 191 -22.91 7.17 -26.54
N SER A 192 -23.87 8.01 -26.13
CA SER A 192 -24.03 9.35 -26.73
C SER A 192 -22.79 10.22 -26.55
N ASP A 193 -22.53 11.12 -27.50
CA ASP A 193 -21.38 12.03 -27.46
C ASP A 193 -21.34 12.88 -26.17
N LEU A 194 -22.52 13.35 -25.72
CA LEU A 194 -22.63 14.10 -24.47
C LEU A 194 -22.25 13.25 -23.25
N GLN A 195 -22.76 12.01 -23.17
CA GLN A 195 -22.44 11.10 -22.05
C GLN A 195 -20.95 10.75 -22.03
N MET A 196 -20.37 10.47 -23.20
CA MET A 196 -18.93 10.21 -23.35
C MET A 196 -18.11 11.39 -22.80
N LYS A 197 -18.41 12.62 -23.23
CA LYS A 197 -17.70 13.83 -22.81
C LYS A 197 -17.84 14.07 -21.30
N ILE A 198 -19.04 13.93 -20.74
CA ILE A 198 -19.28 14.09 -19.30
C ILE A 198 -18.48 13.03 -18.50
N GLY A 199 -18.55 11.76 -18.92
CA GLY A 199 -17.86 10.66 -18.23
C GLY A 199 -16.35 10.85 -18.21
N PHE A 200 -15.73 11.16 -19.35
CA PHE A 200 -14.29 11.41 -19.42
C PHE A 200 -13.88 12.70 -18.71
N ALA A 201 -14.64 13.79 -18.83
CA ALA A 201 -14.33 15.04 -18.13
C ALA A 201 -14.35 14.85 -16.59
N PHE A 202 -15.37 14.18 -16.07
CA PHE A 202 -15.45 13.82 -14.66
C PHE A 202 -14.31 12.88 -14.25
N GLY A 203 -14.01 11.88 -15.09
CA GLY A 203 -12.91 10.94 -14.89
C GLY A 203 -11.55 11.63 -14.80
N VAL A 204 -11.27 12.59 -15.69
CA VAL A 204 -10.01 13.34 -15.72
C VAL A 204 -9.89 14.25 -14.51
N LEU A 205 -10.98 14.95 -14.12
CA LEU A 205 -10.99 15.78 -12.91
C LEU A 205 -10.65 14.96 -11.66
N CYS A 206 -11.22 13.76 -11.54
CA CYS A 206 -10.92 12.84 -10.44
C CYS A 206 -9.47 12.33 -10.48
N GLN A 207 -8.92 12.09 -11.67
CA GLN A 207 -7.55 11.63 -11.85
C GLN A 207 -6.50 12.70 -11.49
N ILE A 208 -6.78 13.96 -11.81
CA ILE A 208 -6.00 15.13 -11.35
C ILE A 208 -6.11 15.26 -9.82
N SER A 209 -7.32 15.13 -9.28
CA SER A 209 -7.55 15.17 -7.82
C SER A 209 -6.79 14.06 -7.09
N ASN A 210 -6.73 12.86 -7.67
CA ASN A 210 -5.96 11.73 -7.17
C ASN A 210 -4.45 12.02 -7.15
N PHE A 211 -3.92 12.62 -8.23
CA PHE A 211 -2.51 13.05 -8.28
C PHE A 211 -2.19 14.05 -7.17
N TYR A 212 -3.06 15.04 -7.00
CA TYR A 212 -2.91 16.04 -5.94
C TYR A 212 -2.95 15.40 -4.54
N CYS A 213 -3.82 14.40 -4.33
CA CYS A 213 -3.83 13.62 -3.09
C CYS A 213 -2.49 12.89 -2.86
N HIS A 214 -1.88 12.30 -3.90
CA HIS A 214 -0.57 11.66 -3.77
C HIS A 214 0.56 12.65 -3.44
N ILE A 215 0.51 13.87 -3.97
CA ILE A 215 1.46 14.94 -3.59
C ILE A 215 1.30 15.31 -2.10
N LEU A 216 0.06 15.51 -1.64
CA LEU A 216 -0.20 15.82 -0.22
C LEU A 216 0.32 14.70 0.69
N LEU A 217 0.07 13.44 0.30
CA LEU A 217 0.54 12.29 1.07
C LEU A 217 2.07 12.17 1.07
N LYS A 218 2.76 12.47 -0.03
CA LYS A 218 4.23 12.53 -0.09
C LYS A 218 4.81 13.48 0.97
N ASN A 219 4.15 14.60 1.20
CA ASN A 219 4.62 15.63 2.13
C ASN A 219 4.48 15.24 3.62
N LEU A 220 3.75 14.17 3.93
CA LEU A 220 3.62 13.65 5.31
C LEU A 220 4.83 12.86 5.79
N ARG A 221 5.78 12.57 4.89
CA ARG A 221 7.03 11.89 5.22
C ARG A 221 8.22 12.73 4.85
N SER A 222 9.27 12.62 5.66
CA SER A 222 10.59 13.17 5.34
C SER A 222 11.18 12.50 4.09
N PRO A 223 12.13 13.17 3.40
CA PRO A 223 12.79 12.61 2.21
C PRO A 223 13.45 11.24 2.44
N ASP A 224 13.87 10.95 3.67
CA ASP A 224 14.50 9.70 4.08
C ASP A 224 13.48 8.58 4.43
N GLY A 225 12.19 8.81 4.17
CA GLY A 225 11.09 7.88 4.46
C GLY A 225 10.73 7.78 5.94
N THR A 226 11.35 8.59 6.81
CA THR A 226 10.97 8.68 8.22
C THR A 226 9.78 9.61 8.40
N GLY A 227 8.95 9.30 9.39
CA GLY A 227 7.64 9.91 9.55
C GLY A 227 6.66 8.80 9.90
N GLY A 228 6.36 8.69 11.20
CA GLY A 228 5.32 7.79 11.68
C GLY A 228 3.96 8.09 11.03
N TYR A 229 2.92 7.36 11.44
CA TYR A 229 1.57 7.62 10.94
C TYR A 229 1.11 9.04 11.29
N GLN A 230 1.06 9.92 10.30
CA GLN A 230 0.51 11.27 10.40
C GLN A 230 -0.89 11.31 9.78
N ILE A 231 -1.73 12.22 10.30
CA ILE A 231 -3.08 12.44 9.77
C ILE A 231 -2.95 13.39 8.57
N PRO A 232 -3.35 12.97 7.35
CA PRO A 232 -3.37 13.86 6.20
C PRO A 232 -4.34 15.02 6.45
N ARG A 233 -3.95 16.24 6.08
CA ARG A 233 -4.79 17.45 6.15
C ARG A 233 -4.75 18.19 4.82
N GLY A 234 -5.83 18.90 4.51
CA GLY A 234 -5.97 19.68 3.28
C GLY A 234 -6.78 18.96 2.19
N PHE A 235 -7.42 19.75 1.33
CA PHE A 235 -8.27 19.26 0.24
C PHE A 235 -9.33 18.26 0.74
N LEU A 236 -9.60 17.19 -0.02
CA LEU A 236 -10.55 16.14 0.32
C LEU A 236 -10.17 15.36 1.61
N PHE A 237 -8.93 15.44 2.10
CA PHE A 237 -8.57 14.79 3.37
C PHE A 237 -9.24 15.42 4.60
N ASN A 238 -9.78 16.64 4.45
CA ASN A 238 -10.60 17.26 5.50
C ASN A 238 -11.98 16.60 5.65
N ILE A 239 -12.44 15.85 4.64
CA ILE A 239 -13.76 15.22 4.60
C ILE A 239 -13.64 13.70 4.70
N VAL A 240 -12.69 13.11 3.95
CA VAL A 240 -12.51 11.66 3.88
C VAL A 240 -11.08 11.24 4.23
N THR A 241 -10.95 10.16 4.99
CA THR A 241 -9.63 9.70 5.46
C THR A 241 -8.70 9.23 4.34
N CYS A 242 -9.25 8.64 3.27
CA CYS A 242 -8.49 8.09 2.15
C CYS A 242 -8.92 8.75 0.84
N ALA A 243 -8.71 10.06 0.74
CA ALA A 243 -9.14 10.85 -0.43
C ALA A 243 -8.57 10.35 -1.76
N ASN A 244 -7.34 9.80 -1.75
CA ASN A 244 -6.74 9.19 -2.92
C ASN A 244 -7.56 7.99 -3.44
N TYR A 245 -8.04 7.10 -2.55
CA TYR A 245 -8.88 5.97 -2.97
C TYR A 245 -10.27 6.43 -3.44
N THR A 246 -10.86 7.43 -2.78
CA THR A 246 -12.14 7.99 -3.20
C THR A 246 -12.07 8.57 -4.62
N THR A 247 -11.04 9.37 -4.88
CA THR A 247 -10.82 9.97 -6.21
C THR A 247 -10.47 8.90 -7.25
N GLU A 248 -9.73 7.85 -6.88
CA GLU A 248 -9.47 6.69 -7.75
C GLU A 248 -10.76 5.95 -8.13
N ILE A 249 -11.66 5.70 -7.18
CA ILE A 249 -12.96 5.06 -7.46
C ILE A 249 -13.78 5.92 -8.41
N TYR A 250 -13.89 7.22 -8.14
CA TYR A 250 -14.69 8.11 -8.98
C TYR A 250 -14.10 8.33 -10.37
N GLN A 251 -12.77 8.29 -10.54
CA GLN A 251 -12.16 8.34 -11.86
C GLN A 251 -12.63 7.15 -12.73
N TRP A 252 -12.68 5.95 -12.13
CA TRP A 252 -13.11 4.73 -12.81
C TRP A 252 -14.62 4.70 -13.02
N LEU A 253 -15.40 5.33 -12.15
CA LEU A 253 -16.82 5.57 -12.39
C LEU A 253 -17.01 6.47 -13.63
N GLY A 254 -16.25 7.56 -13.76
CA GLY A 254 -16.28 8.43 -14.95
C GLY A 254 -15.92 7.68 -16.24
N PHE A 255 -14.85 6.89 -16.21
CA PHE A 255 -14.47 6.00 -17.31
C PHE A 255 -15.60 5.04 -17.70
N ASN A 256 -16.31 4.47 -16.72
CA ASN A 256 -17.42 3.55 -16.96
C ASN A 256 -18.70 4.24 -17.45
N ILE A 257 -18.96 5.49 -17.05
CA ILE A 257 -20.03 6.30 -17.63
C ILE A 257 -19.75 6.55 -19.13
N ALA A 258 -18.49 6.81 -19.49
CA ALA A 258 -18.09 7.10 -20.86
C ALA A 258 -18.03 5.85 -21.76
N THR A 259 -17.67 4.69 -21.21
CA THR A 259 -17.47 3.46 -22.00
C THR A 259 -18.63 2.46 -21.90
N GLN A 260 -19.36 2.43 -20.77
CA GLN A 260 -20.54 1.61 -20.54
C GLN A 260 -20.37 0.12 -20.92
N THR A 261 -19.29 -0.51 -20.44
CA THR A 261 -19.08 -1.96 -20.61
C THR A 261 -19.36 -2.72 -19.32
N VAL A 262 -19.97 -3.91 -19.42
CA VAL A 262 -20.17 -4.80 -18.26
C VAL A 262 -18.83 -5.13 -17.60
N ALA A 263 -17.80 -5.40 -18.42
CA ALA A 263 -16.45 -5.66 -17.96
C ALA A 263 -15.91 -4.52 -17.08
N GLY A 264 -16.13 -3.27 -17.51
CA GLY A 264 -15.73 -2.08 -16.78
C GLY A 264 -16.44 -1.91 -15.44
N TYR A 265 -17.74 -2.17 -15.37
CA TYR A 265 -18.50 -2.11 -14.12
C TYR A 265 -18.12 -3.23 -13.15
N ILE A 266 -17.81 -4.44 -13.63
CA ILE A 266 -17.25 -5.52 -12.81
C ILE A 266 -15.92 -5.09 -12.20
N PHE A 267 -15.01 -4.54 -13.02
CA PHE A 267 -13.75 -4.00 -12.53
C PHE A 267 -13.96 -2.90 -11.48
N LEU A 268 -14.88 -1.96 -11.72
CA LEU A 268 -15.20 -0.90 -10.76
C LEU A 268 -15.71 -1.46 -9.44
N ALA A 269 -16.61 -2.44 -9.46
CA ALA A 269 -17.15 -3.06 -8.24
C ALA A 269 -16.05 -3.79 -7.44
N VAL A 270 -15.19 -4.56 -8.12
CA VAL A 270 -14.05 -5.24 -7.50
C VAL A 270 -13.06 -4.22 -6.90
N ALA A 271 -12.70 -3.20 -7.67
CA ALA A 271 -11.79 -2.14 -7.23
C ALA A 271 -12.37 -1.36 -6.04
N PHE A 272 -13.66 -1.03 -6.07
CA PHE A 272 -14.39 -0.39 -4.98
C PHE A 272 -14.34 -1.22 -3.70
N PHE A 273 -14.66 -2.50 -3.76
CA PHE A 273 -14.65 -3.39 -2.60
C PHE A 273 -13.25 -3.49 -1.97
N ILE A 274 -12.23 -3.71 -2.81
CA ILE A 274 -10.84 -3.84 -2.38
C ILE A 274 -10.37 -2.54 -1.70
N MET A 275 -10.52 -1.40 -2.38
CA MET A 275 -10.06 -0.10 -1.84
C MET A 275 -10.85 0.34 -0.61
N THR A 276 -12.14 0.03 -0.52
CA THR A 276 -12.96 0.34 0.66
C THR A 276 -12.47 -0.43 1.88
N ASN A 277 -12.18 -1.72 1.73
CA ASN A 277 -11.59 -2.52 2.81
C ASN A 277 -10.24 -1.95 3.27
N TRP A 278 -9.43 -1.48 2.33
CA TRP A 278 -8.15 -0.83 2.64
C TRP A 278 -8.35 0.51 3.38
N ALA A 279 -9.31 1.31 2.93
CA ALA A 279 -9.66 2.59 3.54
C ALA A 279 -10.10 2.39 5.00
N LEU A 280 -10.98 1.43 5.25
CA LEU A 280 -11.47 1.11 6.60
C LEU A 280 -10.35 0.60 7.51
N ALA A 281 -9.47 -0.26 7.00
CA ALA A 281 -8.32 -0.74 7.75
C ALA A 281 -7.35 0.41 8.12
N LYS A 282 -7.14 1.36 7.21
CA LYS A 282 -6.32 2.56 7.45
C LYS A 282 -6.99 3.49 8.47
N HIS A 283 -8.28 3.75 8.32
CA HIS A 283 -9.05 4.59 9.23
C HIS A 283 -9.05 4.03 10.67
N ARG A 284 -9.22 2.72 10.84
CA ARG A 284 -9.13 2.05 12.15
C ARG A 284 -7.74 2.19 12.78
N ARG A 285 -6.67 2.11 11.98
CA ARG A 285 -5.30 2.31 12.47
C ARG A 285 -5.06 3.74 12.93
N LEU A 286 -5.47 4.73 12.13
CA LEU A 286 -5.35 6.14 12.48
C LEU A 286 -6.11 6.47 13.78
N LYS A 287 -7.36 6.00 13.93
CA LYS A 287 -8.12 6.14 15.19
C LYS A 287 -7.40 5.58 16.41
N LYS A 288 -6.74 4.42 16.29
CA LYS A 288 -5.95 3.82 17.40
C LYS A 288 -4.71 4.65 17.75
N VAL A 289 -4.04 5.24 16.76
CA VAL A 289 -2.87 6.10 16.99
C VAL A 289 -3.30 7.41 17.65
N THR A 290 -4.35 8.05 17.14
CA THR A 290 -4.86 9.31 17.69
C THR A 290 -5.40 9.15 19.12
N SER A 291 -6.12 8.07 19.41
CA SER A 291 -6.59 7.79 20.78
C SER A 291 -5.43 7.55 21.76
N LYS A 292 -4.40 6.79 21.37
CA LYS A 292 -3.20 6.61 22.20
C LYS A 292 -2.45 7.90 22.43
N LEU A 293 -2.31 8.75 21.41
CA LEU A 293 -1.70 10.07 21.54
C LEU A 293 -2.51 10.94 22.51
N SER A 294 -3.85 10.96 22.39
CA SER A 294 -4.72 11.69 23.31
C SER A 294 -4.57 11.22 24.76
N ILE A 295 -4.51 9.90 25.00
CA ILE A 295 -4.32 9.32 26.34
C ILE A 295 -2.93 9.69 26.89
N ARG A 296 -1.87 9.56 26.09
CA ARG A 296 -0.50 9.91 26.49
C ARG A 296 -0.36 11.40 26.82
N TRP A 297 -1.02 12.28 26.07
CA TRP A 297 -1.08 13.71 26.36
C TRP A 297 -1.83 14.01 27.66
N LYS A 298 -2.95 13.33 27.93
CA LYS A 298 -3.68 13.46 29.20
C LYS A 298 -2.86 12.96 30.39
N GLY A 299 -2.19 11.81 30.25
CA GLY A 299 -1.31 11.26 31.28
C GLY A 299 -0.09 12.13 31.56
N TRP A 300 0.53 12.71 30.51
CA TRP A 300 1.61 13.68 30.67
C TRP A 300 1.13 14.95 31.35
N LYS A 301 -0.02 15.51 30.95
CA LYS A 301 -0.62 16.66 31.66
C LYS A 301 -0.86 16.33 33.14
N ALA A 302 -1.41 15.16 33.45
CA ALA A 302 -1.66 14.73 34.83
C ALA A 302 -0.37 14.54 35.66
N GLN A 303 0.75 14.16 35.02
CA GLN A 303 2.06 14.06 35.68
C GLN A 303 2.76 15.42 35.86
N VAL A 304 2.50 16.38 34.97
CA VAL A 304 3.07 17.73 35.04
C VAL A 304 2.22 18.66 35.91
N SER A 305 0.94 18.34 36.14
CA SER A 305 0.06 19.06 37.05
C SER A 305 0.07 18.45 38.46
N THR A 306 1.15 18.65 39.21
CA THR A 306 1.07 18.81 40.67
C THR A 306 0.55 20.21 40.99
N PRO A 307 -0.29 20.40 42.02
CA PRO A 307 -1.24 21.51 42.07
C PRO A 307 -0.59 22.83 42.47
N MET A 308 -0.78 23.86 41.65
CA MET A 308 -1.14 25.19 42.14
C MET A 308 -2.37 25.65 41.35
N ASP A 309 -3.48 25.72 42.07
CA ASP A 309 -4.71 26.49 41.88
C ASP A 309 -5.55 26.41 40.57
N ASN A 310 -6.76 25.89 40.81
CA ASN A 310 -8.09 25.92 40.18
C ASN A 310 -8.46 27.10 39.21
N PRO A 311 -9.64 27.07 38.54
CA PRO A 311 -9.96 26.35 37.29
C PRO A 311 -10.51 27.29 36.18
N THR A 312 -10.55 26.84 34.93
CA THR A 312 -11.66 27.10 33.96
C THR A 312 -11.32 26.50 32.60
N ALA A 313 -12.05 25.46 32.17
CA ALA A 313 -12.31 25.22 30.74
C ALA A 313 -13.44 24.19 30.54
N ILE A 314 -14.32 24.58 29.63
CA ILE A 314 -15.64 24.07 29.23
C ILE A 314 -15.54 22.75 28.40
N PRO A 315 -16.56 21.87 28.41
CA PRO A 315 -16.53 20.56 27.77
C PRO A 315 -16.86 20.63 26.27
N VAL A 316 -16.38 19.64 25.49
CA VAL A 316 -16.91 19.34 24.15
C VAL A 316 -17.29 17.87 24.07
N GLU A 317 -18.56 17.69 23.73
CA GLU A 317 -19.33 16.46 23.61
C GLU A 317 -18.90 15.51 22.48
N VAL A 318 -19.46 14.31 22.65
CA VAL A 318 -19.49 13.09 21.85
C VAL A 318 -20.38 13.25 20.61
N ILE A 319 -20.08 12.51 19.51
CA ILE A 319 -20.99 11.82 18.55
C ILE A 319 -20.07 11.13 17.51
N GLY A 320 -20.23 9.88 17.05
CA GLY A 320 -21.23 8.83 17.23
C GLY A 320 -20.71 7.51 16.63
N LYS A 321 -21.25 6.39 17.12
CA LYS A 321 -21.04 5.02 16.60
C LYS A 321 -22.09 4.69 15.54
N ALA A 322 -21.69 4.00 14.48
CA ALA A 322 -22.53 3.08 13.70
C ALA A 322 -21.60 2.07 12.98
N SER A 323 -21.56 0.82 13.43
CA SER A 323 -22.26 -0.34 12.82
C SER A 323 -21.41 -1.04 11.76
N THR A 324 -20.74 -2.12 12.14
CA THR A 324 -20.17 -3.10 11.21
C THR A 324 -20.70 -4.47 11.60
N CYS A 325 -21.49 -5.07 10.73
CA CYS A 325 -21.72 -6.51 10.72
C CYS A 325 -21.71 -6.99 9.26
N TRP A 326 -21.12 -8.17 9.09
CA TRP A 326 -21.31 -9.14 8.01
C TRP A 326 -20.17 -9.45 7.02
N PHE A 327 -19.93 -10.76 6.98
CA PHE A 327 -19.20 -11.67 6.08
C PHE A 327 -17.68 -11.56 5.94
N SER A 328 -17.02 -12.43 6.72
CA SER A 328 -15.64 -12.86 6.57
C SER A 328 -15.57 -13.90 5.44
N PHE A 329 -15.05 -13.51 4.27
CA PHE A 329 -14.49 -14.45 3.32
C PHE A 329 -12.97 -14.45 3.47
N GLY A 330 -12.42 -15.63 3.73
CA GLY A 330 -11.01 -15.86 4.04
C GLY A 330 -10.09 -15.47 2.90
N PHE A 331 -9.58 -14.25 2.95
CA PHE A 331 -8.42 -13.84 2.18
C PHE A 331 -7.20 -13.73 3.11
N ASN A 332 -6.27 -14.64 2.85
CA ASN A 332 -5.12 -15.02 3.64
C ASN A 332 -4.21 -13.84 4.04
N ASP A 333 -3.52 -13.98 5.19
CA ASP A 333 -2.68 -13.01 5.92
C ASP A 333 -1.49 -12.41 5.11
N SER A 334 -1.31 -12.89 3.87
CA SER A 334 -0.36 -12.38 2.88
C SER A 334 -0.90 -11.19 2.10
N ILE A 335 -2.22 -11.12 1.84
CA ILE A 335 -2.84 -9.94 1.25
C ILE A 335 -2.70 -8.78 2.23
N SER A 336 -2.99 -9.00 3.52
CA SER A 336 -2.77 -8.02 4.62
C SER A 336 -1.39 -7.35 4.65
N ARG A 337 -0.35 -7.99 4.10
CA ARG A 337 1.01 -7.43 3.98
C ARG A 337 1.24 -6.65 2.69
N LEU A 338 0.60 -7.05 1.58
CA LEU A 338 0.39 -6.17 0.42
C LEU A 338 -0.43 -4.92 0.84
N LEU A 339 -1.34 -5.05 1.82
CA LEU A 339 -2.13 -3.94 2.39
C LEU A 339 -1.33 -2.99 3.30
N GLU A 340 -0.07 -3.31 3.58
CA GLU A 340 0.86 -2.44 4.29
C GLU A 340 1.61 -1.51 3.31
N VAL A 341 1.52 -1.77 2.00
CA VAL A 341 2.41 -1.22 0.97
C VAL A 341 1.77 -0.11 0.14
N HIS A 342 0.44 -0.05 0.10
CA HIS A 342 -0.25 1.23 -0.08
C HIS A 342 -0.07 2.15 1.15
N SER A 343 1.09 2.05 1.82
CA SER A 343 1.64 2.96 2.83
C SER A 343 1.86 4.33 2.22
N LEU A 344 0.76 5.01 1.94
CA LEU A 344 0.47 6.36 2.37
C LEU A 344 -0.97 6.34 2.81
#